data_AF-A0A926VY42-F1
#
_entry.id   AF-A0A926VY42-F1
#
_cell.length_a   1.000
_cell.length_b   1.000
_cell.length_c   1.000
_cell.angle_alpha   90.00
_cell.angle_beta   90.00
_cell.angle_gamma   90.00
#
_symmetry.space_group_name_H-M   'P 1'
#
loop_
_entity.id
_entity.type
_entity.pdbx_description
1 polymer ?
#
loop_
_entity_poly.entity_id
_entity_poly.type
_entity_poly.pdbx_seq_one_letter_code
_entity_poly.pdbx_strand_id
1 'polypeptide(L)'
;MSTTMVSENHQNIEVNLVLVPIEEVQTVRWDAKKAALLKDKKENSGLSFKKIEILTEQLGNRCSDAFIIRLINDDFDGVSVKQLETLCKAIGAQMKDFIPQIELKIPQSSLDITNNS
;
A
#
# COMPACT_ATOMS: atom_id res chain seq x y z
N MET A 1 -46.88 25.43 13.06
CA MET A 1 -45.90 25.17 11.98
C MET A 1 -44.84 24.26 12.57
N SER A 2 -44.83 22.98 12.17
CA SER A 2 -43.96 21.96 12.76
C SER A 2 -42.75 21.77 11.85
N THR A 3 -41.55 22.02 12.37
CA THR A 3 -40.29 21.88 11.64
C THR A 3 -39.83 20.42 11.70
N THR A 4 -39.86 19.72 10.56
CA THR A 4 -39.29 18.38 10.41
C THR A 4 -37.77 18.49 10.35
N MET A 5 -37.09 17.98 11.38
CA MET A 5 -35.63 17.81 11.38
C MET A 5 -35.30 16.65 10.43
N VAL A 6 -34.71 16.95 9.28
CA VAL A 6 -34.16 15.95 8.36
C VAL A 6 -32.90 15.38 9.03
N SER A 7 -32.98 14.14 9.50
CA SER A 7 -31.82 13.42 10.04
C SER A 7 -30.88 13.09 8.89
N GLU A 8 -29.74 13.78 8.82
CA GLU A 8 -28.64 13.44 7.92
C GLU A 8 -28.10 12.06 8.29
N ASN A 9 -28.43 11.08 7.46
CA ASN A 9 -28.02 9.70 7.59
C ASN A 9 -26.52 9.59 7.24
N HIS A 10 -25.67 9.93 8.19
CA HIS A 10 -24.24 9.62 8.13
C HIS A 10 -24.11 8.11 8.18
N GLN A 11 -23.96 7.47 7.01
CA GLN A 11 -23.54 6.07 6.96
C GLN A 11 -22.17 5.99 7.63
N ASN A 12 -22.17 5.56 8.90
CA ASN A 12 -20.98 5.05 9.55
C ASN A 12 -20.52 3.84 8.73
N ILE A 13 -19.51 4.05 7.90
CA ILE A 13 -18.79 2.95 7.27
C ILE A 13 -18.04 2.27 8.41
N GLU A 14 -18.55 1.15 8.91
CA GLU A 14 -17.79 0.23 9.75
C GLU A 14 -16.60 -0.27 8.92
N VAL A 15 -15.46 0.38 9.09
CA VAL A 15 -14.19 -0.14 8.59
C VAL A 15 -13.77 -1.25 9.55
N ASN A 16 -14.16 -2.49 9.25
CA ASN A 16 -13.72 -3.64 10.02
C ASN A 16 -12.22 -3.84 9.74
N LEU A 17 -11.38 -3.34 10.66
CA LEU A 17 -9.92 -3.35 10.54
C LEU A 17 -9.40 -4.77 10.79
N VAL A 18 -9.20 -5.52 9.72
CA VAL A 18 -8.52 -6.82 9.80
C VAL A 18 -7.00 -6.55 9.79
N LEU A 19 -6.33 -6.89 10.89
CA LEU A 19 -4.88 -7.04 10.93
C LEU A 19 -4.52 -8.28 10.09
N VAL A 20 -4.35 -8.09 8.78
CA VAL A 20 -3.90 -9.15 7.89
C VAL A 20 -2.38 -9.21 8.00
N PRO A 21 -1.79 -10.32 8.50
CA PRO A 21 -0.34 -10.53 8.40
C PRO A 21 0.10 -10.30 6.96
N ILE A 22 1.25 -9.67 6.73
CA ILE A 22 1.77 -9.46 5.36
C ILE A 22 1.90 -10.81 4.61
N GLU A 23 2.07 -11.91 5.34
CA GLU A 23 2.07 -13.29 4.82
C GLU A 23 0.73 -13.69 4.15
N GLU A 24 -0.38 -13.10 4.56
CA GLU A 24 -1.73 -13.33 3.99
C GLU A 24 -2.07 -12.33 2.87
N VAL A 25 -1.37 -11.18 2.80
CA VAL A 25 -1.54 -10.20 1.72
C VAL A 25 -0.71 -10.61 0.51
N GLN A 26 -1.37 -11.22 -0.47
CA GLN A 26 -0.68 -11.69 -1.67
C GLN A 26 -0.42 -10.56 -2.68
N THR A 27 -1.30 -9.55 -2.74
CA THR A 27 -1.28 -8.49 -3.75
C THR A 27 -1.55 -7.10 -3.16
N VAL A 28 -0.81 -6.11 -3.63
CA VAL A 28 -0.98 -4.69 -3.35
C VAL A 28 -1.74 -4.07 -4.52
N ARG A 29 -2.85 -3.40 -4.24
CA ARG A 29 -3.59 -2.64 -5.26
C ARG A 29 -2.71 -1.54 -5.84
N TRP A 30 -2.61 -1.51 -7.17
CA TRP A 30 -1.84 -0.51 -7.89
C TRP A 30 -2.72 0.67 -8.29
N ASP A 31 -2.12 1.85 -8.40
CA ASP A 31 -2.79 3.06 -8.88
C ASP A 31 -1.78 4.07 -9.45
N ALA A 32 -2.31 5.06 -10.17
CA ALA A 32 -1.53 6.12 -10.79
C ALA A 32 -0.57 6.88 -9.84
N LYS A 33 -0.90 7.02 -8.55
CA LYS A 33 0.00 7.68 -7.58
C LYS A 33 1.20 6.80 -7.29
N LYS A 34 0.98 5.50 -7.07
CA LYS A 34 2.06 4.52 -6.89
C LYS A 34 2.91 4.38 -8.16
N ALA A 35 2.29 4.39 -9.33
CA ALA A 35 2.98 4.37 -10.61
C ALA A 35 3.92 5.58 -10.79
N ALA A 36 3.42 6.79 -10.51
CA ALA A 36 4.21 8.02 -10.58
C ALA A 36 5.38 8.00 -9.56
N LEU A 37 5.13 7.51 -8.34
CA LEU A 37 6.17 7.37 -7.33
C LEU A 37 7.22 6.34 -7.73
N LEU A 38 6.81 5.20 -8.29
CA LEU A 38 7.73 4.19 -8.78
C LEU A 38 8.62 4.75 -9.89
N LYS A 39 8.04 5.55 -10.79
CA LYS A 39 8.78 6.23 -11.86
C LYS A 39 9.87 7.15 -11.29
N ASP A 40 9.51 8.01 -10.34
CA ASP A 40 10.46 8.91 -9.67
C ASP A 40 11.58 8.12 -8.96
N LYS A 41 11.24 7.09 -8.17
CA LYS A 41 12.24 6.23 -7.51
C LYS A 41 13.15 5.53 -8.52
N LYS A 42 12.59 5.02 -9.61
CA LYS A 42 13.36 4.39 -10.68
C LYS A 42 14.31 5.38 -11.33
N GLU A 43 13.87 6.61 -11.61
CA GLU A 43 14.71 7.65 -12.21
C GLU A 43 15.83 8.07 -11.25
N ASN A 44 15.51 8.30 -9.98
CA ASN A 44 16.46 8.68 -8.94
C ASN A 44 17.48 7.58 -8.62
N SER A 45 17.16 6.31 -8.86
CA SER A 45 18.11 5.20 -8.69
C SER A 45 19.28 5.24 -9.67
N GLY A 46 19.13 5.93 -10.82
CA GLY A 46 20.12 5.94 -11.90
C GLY A 46 20.31 4.58 -12.60
N LEU A 47 19.50 3.57 -12.27
CA LEU A 47 19.62 2.23 -12.83
C LEU A 47 18.87 2.10 -14.16
N SER A 48 19.47 1.40 -15.11
CA SER A 48 18.75 0.92 -16.30
C SER A 48 17.79 -0.20 -15.93
N PHE A 49 16.73 -0.40 -16.72
CA PHE A 49 15.77 -1.48 -16.48
C PHE A 49 16.46 -2.85 -16.43
N LYS A 50 17.32 -3.14 -17.41
CA LYS A 50 18.15 -4.36 -17.41
C LYS A 50 18.96 -4.56 -16.13
N LYS A 51 19.49 -3.49 -15.53
CA LYS A 51 20.24 -3.59 -14.27
C LYS A 51 19.31 -3.92 -13.10
N ILE A 52 18.12 -3.31 -13.05
CA ILE A 52 17.08 -3.65 -12.07
C ILE A 52 16.65 -5.11 -12.24
N GLU A 53 16.44 -5.58 -13.46
CA GLU A 53 16.08 -6.96 -13.76
C GLU A 53 17.12 -7.94 -13.21
N ILE A 54 18.41 -7.72 -13.47
CA ILE A 54 19.51 -8.54 -12.94
C ILE A 54 19.52 -8.53 -11.40
N LEU A 55 19.35 -7.36 -10.78
CA LEU A 55 19.34 -7.23 -9.32
C LEU A 55 18.16 -7.98 -8.70
N THR A 56 16.97 -7.85 -9.28
CA THR A 56 15.77 -8.54 -8.80
C THR A 56 15.84 -10.06 -9.00
N GLU A 57 16.48 -10.52 -10.07
CA GLU A 57 16.80 -11.94 -10.27
C GLU A 57 17.75 -12.48 -9.20
N GLN A 58 18.81 -11.73 -8.87
CA GLN A 58 19.75 -12.08 -7.78
C GLN A 58 19.08 -12.12 -6.40
N LEU A 59 18.02 -11.34 -6.21
CA LEU A 59 17.19 -11.35 -5.00
C LEU A 59 16.12 -12.46 -5.00
N GLY A 60 16.11 -13.32 -6.03
CA GLY A 60 15.23 -14.49 -6.11
C GLY A 60 13.82 -14.21 -6.64
N ASN A 61 13.59 -13.04 -7.25
CA ASN A 61 12.32 -12.71 -7.89
C ASN A 61 12.50 -11.72 -9.04
N ARG A 62 12.83 -12.24 -10.22
CA ARG A 62 13.10 -11.44 -11.42
C ARG A 62 11.89 -10.56 -11.79
N CYS A 63 12.12 -9.25 -11.82
CA CYS A 63 11.20 -8.24 -12.32
C CYS A 63 11.68 -7.80 -13.70
N SER A 64 11.00 -8.23 -14.77
CA SER A 64 11.42 -7.92 -16.14
C SER A 64 11.24 -6.45 -16.50
N ASP A 65 12.00 -5.98 -17.50
CA ASP A 65 11.84 -4.62 -18.05
C ASP A 65 10.37 -4.32 -18.43
N ALA A 66 9.72 -5.27 -19.12
CA ALA A 66 8.33 -5.13 -19.54
C ALA A 66 7.37 -5.01 -18.35
N PHE A 67 7.61 -5.77 -17.28
CA PHE A 67 6.82 -5.68 -16.05
C PHE A 67 6.99 -4.31 -15.39
N ILE A 68 8.22 -3.83 -15.22
CA ILE A 68 8.50 -2.54 -14.59
C ILE A 68 7.89 -1.39 -15.41
N ILE A 69 7.98 -1.44 -16.75
CA ILE A 69 7.37 -0.45 -17.64
C ILE A 69 5.85 -0.40 -17.46
N ARG A 70 5.20 -1.57 -17.41
CA ARG A 70 3.75 -1.65 -17.18
C ARG A 70 3.34 -1.10 -15.81
N LEU A 71 4.13 -1.33 -14.76
CA LEU A 71 3.89 -0.72 -13.44
C LEU A 71 3.98 0.81 -13.47
N ILE A 72 4.99 1.35 -14.17
CA ILE A 72 5.17 2.80 -14.33
C ILE A 72 4.01 3.42 -15.12
N ASN A 73 3.41 2.66 -16.04
CA ASN A 73 2.28 3.10 -16.86
C ASN A 73 0.91 2.83 -16.22
N ASP A 74 0.86 2.34 -14.97
CA ASP A 74 -0.40 1.98 -14.28
C ASP A 74 -1.24 0.93 -15.04
N ASP A 75 -0.59 -0.01 -15.72
CA ASP A 75 -1.23 -1.06 -16.54
C ASP A 75 -1.43 -2.38 -15.78
N PHE A 76 -1.70 -2.28 -14.48
CA PHE A 76 -1.95 -3.41 -13.58
C PHE A 76 -2.98 -3.04 -12.52
N ASP A 77 -3.88 -3.97 -12.19
CA ASP A 77 -4.81 -3.81 -11.06
C ASP A 77 -4.13 -4.08 -9.70
N GLY A 78 -3.02 -4.81 -9.71
CA GLY A 78 -2.26 -5.12 -8.50
C GLY A 78 -0.92 -5.82 -8.74
N VAL A 79 -0.07 -5.79 -7.72
CA VAL A 79 1.31 -6.30 -7.74
C VAL A 79 1.52 -7.22 -6.56
N SER A 80 2.20 -8.35 -6.75
CA SER A 80 2.48 -9.19 -5.59
C SER A 80 3.40 -8.49 -4.59
N VAL A 81 3.16 -8.67 -3.29
CA VAL A 81 3.99 -8.07 -2.23
C VAL A 81 5.46 -8.45 -2.43
N LYS A 82 5.73 -9.71 -2.77
CA LYS A 82 7.09 -10.22 -3.02
C LYS A 82 7.76 -9.50 -4.19
N GLN A 83 7.06 -9.29 -5.31
CA GLN A 83 7.63 -8.55 -6.45
C GLN A 83 7.89 -7.09 -6.10
N LEU A 84 6.94 -6.45 -5.40
CA LEU A 84 7.08 -5.07 -4.98
C LEU A 84 8.25 -4.89 -4.00
N GLU A 85 8.41 -5.80 -3.04
CA GLU A 85 9.51 -5.78 -2.08
C GLU A 85 10.87 -5.96 -2.78
N THR A 86 10.99 -6.93 -3.68
CA THR A 86 12.21 -7.15 -4.45
C THR A 86 12.54 -5.95 -5.32
N LEU A 87 11.55 -5.35 -5.97
CA LEU A 87 11.72 -4.14 -6.78
C LEU A 87 12.16 -2.95 -5.92
N CYS A 88 11.53 -2.73 -4.76
CA CYS A 88 11.91 -1.69 -3.81
C CYS A 88 13.37 -1.82 -3.38
N LYS A 89 13.81 -3.03 -3.01
CA LYS A 89 15.21 -3.31 -2.66
C LYS A 89 16.17 -2.99 -3.80
N ALA A 90 15.81 -3.33 -5.03
CA ALA A 90 16.66 -3.09 -6.20
C ALA A 90 16.84 -1.59 -6.52
N ILE A 91 15.80 -0.77 -6.34
CA ILE A 91 15.83 0.67 -6.65
C ILE A 91 16.08 1.57 -5.44
N GLY A 92 16.26 1.00 -4.24
CA GLY A 92 16.45 1.75 -3.00
C GLY A 92 15.20 2.46 -2.47
N ALA A 93 14.00 1.94 -2.78
CA ALA A 93 12.73 2.43 -2.23
C ALA A 93 12.31 1.63 -0.99
N GLN A 94 11.33 2.15 -0.23
CA GLN A 94 10.80 1.47 0.94
C GLN A 94 9.37 0.99 0.68
N MET A 95 8.98 -0.18 1.21
CA MET A 95 7.63 -0.73 1.03
C MET A 95 6.52 0.22 1.51
N LYS A 96 6.78 0.98 2.58
CA LYS A 96 5.86 1.99 3.13
C LYS A 96 5.53 3.12 2.15
N ASP A 97 6.36 3.31 1.12
CA ASP A 97 6.13 4.31 0.08
C ASP A 97 4.92 3.89 -0.80
N PHE A 98 4.66 2.58 -0.89
CA PHE A 98 3.63 1.99 -1.75
C PHE A 98 2.47 1.36 -0.98
N ILE A 99 2.71 0.92 0.25
CA ILE A 99 1.68 0.40 1.14
C ILE A 99 1.45 1.45 2.23
N PRO A 100 0.30 2.13 2.27
CA PRO A 100 0.03 3.10 3.31
C PRO A 100 0.13 2.43 4.69
N GLN A 101 0.88 3.05 5.59
CA GLN A 101 0.85 2.67 7.00
C GLN A 101 -0.56 2.97 7.51
N ILE A 102 -1.31 1.93 7.89
CA ILE A 102 -2.55 2.12 8.62
C ILE A 102 -2.15 2.47 10.06
N GLU A 103 -2.05 3.76 10.36
CA GLU A 103 -1.94 4.21 11.74
C GLU A 103 -3.28 3.98 12.44
N LEU A 104 -3.31 2.98 13.31
CA LEU A 104 -4.45 2.70 14.18
C LEU A 104 -4.56 3.82 15.22
N LYS A 105 -5.45 4.79 15.00
CA LYS A 105 -5.97 5.59 16.10
C LYS A 105 -6.87 4.69 16.92
N ILE A 106 -6.31 4.05 17.96
CA ILE A 106 -7.12 3.36 18.97
C ILE A 106 -8.00 4.44 19.62
N PRO A 107 -9.33 4.39 19.50
CA PRO A 107 -10.18 5.31 20.22
C PRO A 107 -9.97 5.10 21.72
N GLN A 108 -9.48 6.12 22.43
CA GLN A 108 -9.50 6.13 23.89
C GLN A 108 -10.93 6.38 24.37
N SER A 109 -11.73 5.32 24.42
CA SER A 109 -13.06 5.30 25.04
C SER A 109 -13.40 3.83 25.32
N SER A 110 -13.50 3.30 26.53
CA SER A 110 -13.54 3.89 27.86
C SER A 110 -12.96 2.86 28.83
N LEU A 111 -11.83 3.17 29.48
CA LEU A 111 -11.45 2.50 30.72
C LEU A 111 -12.26 3.14 31.84
N ASP A 112 -13.57 2.94 31.83
CA ASP A 112 -14.36 3.07 33.05
C ASP A 112 -14.07 1.82 33.88
N ILE A 113 -12.96 1.89 34.62
CA ILE A 113 -12.77 1.06 35.79
C ILE A 113 -13.80 1.57 36.81
N THR A 114 -15.02 1.04 36.77
CA THR A 114 -15.89 1.07 37.94
C THR A 114 -15.25 0.18 38.99
N ASN A 115 -14.33 0.75 39.76
CA ASN A 115 -13.98 0.26 41.09
C ASN A 115 -15.22 0.44 41.98
N ASN A 116 -16.16 -0.51 41.92
CA ASN A 116 -17.10 -0.67 43.01
C ASN A 116 -16.41 -1.46 44.12
N SER A 117 -15.91 -0.69 45.07
CA SER A 117 -15.91 -0.88 46.54
C SER A 117 -15.92 -2.31 47.08
#